data_AF-A0A7X0RP79-F1
#
_entry.id   AF-A0A7X0RP79-F1
#
_cell.length_a   1.000
_cell.length_b   1.000
_cell.length_c   1.000
_cell.angle_alpha   90.00
_cell.angle_beta   90.00
_cell.angle_gamma   90.00
#
_symmetry.space_group_name_H-M   'P 1'
#
loop_
_entity.id
_entity.type
_entity.pdbx_description
1 polymer ?
#
loop_
_entity_poly.entity_id
_entity_poly.type
_entity_poly.pdbx_seq_one_letter_code
_entity_poly.pdbx_strand_id
1 'polypeptide(L)'
;MTQQFMPDGDLAYTVLSDLKRVTREYATAATESVCPTVRQSFTQLLNTTLQMQGELFNAMQSQNMYNAASPALKQEIDKQLKSYQSTQQKTNQFVQQAHQAMPAWQQQQAQAAQQQQQQH
;
A
#
# COMPACT_ATOMS: atom_id res chain seq x y z
N MET A 1 -14.22 42.70 15.43
CA MET A 1 -13.59 41.49 15.98
C MET A 1 -13.64 40.44 14.88
N THR A 2 -12.50 40.05 14.31
CA THR A 2 -12.44 39.01 13.26
C THR A 2 -12.64 37.65 13.92
N GLN A 3 -13.82 37.07 13.73
CA GLN A 3 -14.15 35.71 14.15
C GLN A 3 -13.17 34.74 13.45
N GLN A 4 -12.27 34.11 14.21
CA GLN A 4 -11.38 33.07 13.68
C GLN A 4 -12.25 31.85 13.33
N PHE A 5 -12.26 31.46 12.04
CA PHE A 5 -13.10 30.40 11.48
C PHE A 5 -12.77 29.00 12.05
N MET A 6 -11.53 28.79 12.49
CA MET A 6 -11.02 27.53 13.03
C MET A 6 -9.72 27.78 13.82
N PRO A 7 -9.40 27.02 14.89
CA PRO A 7 -8.10 27.07 15.56
C PRO A 7 -6.94 26.74 14.61
N ASP A 8 -5.78 27.37 14.80
CA ASP A 8 -4.62 27.21 13.92
C ASP A 8 -4.12 25.76 13.85
N GLY A 9 -4.17 25.03 14.97
CA GLY A 9 -3.82 23.60 15.01
C GLY A 9 -4.74 22.73 14.14
N ASP A 10 -6.05 22.97 14.20
CA ASP A 10 -7.04 22.24 13.40
C ASP A 10 -6.90 22.55 11.90
N LEU A 11 -6.60 23.80 11.57
CA LEU A 11 -6.29 24.22 10.21
C LEU A 11 -5.03 23.52 9.70
N ALA A 12 -3.95 23.55 10.47
CA ALA A 12 -2.69 22.89 10.13
C ALA A 12 -2.86 21.37 9.98
N TYR A 13 -3.65 20.72 10.83
CA TYR A 13 -4.00 19.31 10.70
C TYR A 13 -4.82 19.01 9.45
N THR A 14 -5.74 19.89 9.08
CA THR A 14 -6.54 19.75 7.85
C THR A 14 -5.63 19.78 6.63
N VAL A 15 -4.72 20.76 6.55
CA VAL A 15 -3.73 20.87 5.47
C VAL A 15 -2.81 19.65 5.47
N LEU A 16 -2.28 19.24 6.63
CA LEU A 16 -1.40 18.08 6.73
C LEU A 16 -2.08 16.78 6.28
N SER A 17 -3.36 16.62 6.60
CA SER A 17 -4.16 15.46 6.20
C SER A 17 -4.37 15.41 4.68
N ASP A 18 -4.62 16.56 4.06
CA ASP A 18 -4.72 16.65 2.60
C ASP A 18 -3.37 16.41 1.92
N LEU A 19 -2.27 16.98 2.44
CA LEU A 19 -0.91 16.69 1.96
C LEU A 19 -0.60 15.18 1.99
N LYS A 20 -0.99 14.48 3.06
CA LYS A 20 -0.84 13.01 3.15
C LYS A 20 -1.70 12.27 2.11
N ARG A 21 -2.91 12.75 1.84
CA ARG A 21 -3.81 12.17 0.82
C ARG A 21 -3.20 12.33 -0.57
N VAL A 22 -2.87 13.54 -0.99
CA VAL A 22 -2.37 13.82 -2.34
C VAL A 22 -0.99 13.22 -2.58
N THR A 23 -0.15 13.08 -1.54
CA THR A 23 1.11 12.31 -1.62
C THR A 23 0.87 10.88 -2.09
N ARG A 24 -0.13 10.18 -1.51
CA ARG A 24 -0.46 8.80 -1.91
C ARG A 24 -0.98 8.75 -3.35
N GLU A 25 -1.85 9.68 -3.73
CA GLU A 25 -2.40 9.77 -5.09
C GLU A 25 -1.30 10.01 -6.13
N TYR A 26 -0.37 10.94 -5.87
CA TYR A 26 0.77 11.19 -6.76
C TYR A 26 1.77 10.04 -6.80
N ALA A 27 1.97 9.32 -5.69
CA ALA A 27 2.79 8.11 -5.69
C ALA A 27 2.20 7.05 -6.62
N THR A 28 0.92 6.72 -6.46
CA THR A 28 0.21 5.80 -7.37
C THR A 28 0.28 6.27 -8.82
N ALA A 29 -0.01 7.54 -9.08
CA ALA A 29 0.00 8.08 -10.43
C ALA A 29 1.40 8.06 -11.06
N ALA A 30 2.46 8.34 -10.30
CA ALA A 30 3.84 8.24 -10.77
C ALA A 30 4.20 6.77 -11.11
N THR A 31 3.80 5.82 -10.27
CA THR A 31 4.15 4.40 -10.47
C THR A 31 3.34 3.72 -11.58
N GLU A 32 2.09 4.14 -11.78
CA GLU A 32 1.16 3.51 -12.74
C GLU A 32 1.11 4.23 -14.10
N SER A 33 1.66 5.44 -14.21
CA SER A 33 1.73 6.15 -15.50
C SER A 33 2.65 5.45 -16.49
N VAL A 34 2.10 5.02 -17.63
CA VAL A 34 2.87 4.45 -18.75
C VAL A 34 3.63 5.53 -19.52
N CYS A 35 3.05 6.73 -19.68
CA CYS A 35 3.69 7.85 -20.38
C CYS A 35 4.82 8.46 -19.54
N PRO A 36 6.07 8.50 -20.05
CA PRO A 36 7.22 9.04 -19.30
C PRO A 36 7.03 10.49 -18.83
N THR A 37 6.44 11.34 -19.67
CA THR A 37 6.21 12.75 -19.32
C THR A 37 5.21 12.89 -18.17
N VAL A 38 4.11 12.13 -18.21
CA VAL A 38 3.08 12.15 -17.15
C VAL A 38 3.65 11.61 -15.84
N ARG A 39 4.42 10.52 -15.92
CA ARG A 39 5.18 9.99 -14.77
C ARG A 39 6.07 11.06 -14.16
N GLN A 40 6.87 11.75 -14.99
CA GLN A 40 7.78 12.79 -14.52
C GLN A 40 7.03 13.94 -13.81
N SER A 41 5.89 14.36 -14.36
CA SER A 41 5.04 15.38 -13.72
C SER A 41 4.53 14.93 -12.35
N PHE A 42 4.02 13.69 -12.23
CA PHE A 42 3.58 13.16 -10.94
C PHE A 42 4.74 12.97 -9.96
N THR A 43 5.93 12.57 -10.42
CA THR A 43 7.13 12.49 -9.58
C THR A 43 7.53 13.87 -9.04
N GLN A 44 7.43 14.94 -9.84
CA GLN A 44 7.70 16.30 -9.39
C GLN A 44 6.68 16.78 -8.35
N LEU A 45 5.38 16.54 -8.60
CA LEU A 45 4.31 16.85 -7.66
C LEU A 45 4.47 16.08 -6.34
N LEU A 46 4.82 14.80 -6.42
CA LEU A 46 5.12 13.95 -5.26
C LEU A 46 6.26 14.53 -4.41
N ASN A 47 7.39 14.83 -5.03
CA ASN A 47 8.56 15.36 -4.34
C ASN A 47 8.27 16.72 -3.68
N THR A 48 7.57 17.60 -4.39
CA THR A 48 7.16 18.91 -3.87
C THR A 48 6.21 18.77 -2.67
N THR A 49 5.25 17.84 -2.77
CA THR A 49 4.29 17.59 -1.67
C THR A 49 4.97 17.00 -0.44
N LEU A 50 5.92 16.08 -0.62
CA LEU A 50 6.73 15.52 0.48
C LEU A 50 7.52 16.61 1.20
N GLN A 51 8.12 17.55 0.47
CA GLN A 51 8.82 18.68 1.07
C GLN A 51 7.86 19.55 1.90
N MET A 52 6.72 19.97 1.33
CA MET A 52 5.71 20.77 2.05
C MET A 52 5.20 20.05 3.30
N GLN A 53 5.00 18.72 3.23
CA GLN A 53 4.58 17.92 4.37
C GLN A 53 5.63 17.94 5.50
N GLY A 54 6.92 17.86 5.16
CA GLY A 54 8.03 17.94 6.12
C GLY A 54 8.15 19.33 6.76
N GLU A 55 8.04 20.39 5.96
CA GLU A 55 8.05 21.77 6.43
C GLU A 55 6.89 22.05 7.41
N LEU A 56 5.67 21.65 7.03
CA LEU A 56 4.49 21.79 7.89
C LEU A 56 4.61 20.96 9.17
N PHE A 57 5.11 19.73 9.09
CA PHE A 57 5.36 18.89 10.26
C PHE A 57 6.30 19.58 11.25
N ASN A 58 7.44 20.10 10.78
CA ASN A 58 8.40 20.79 11.62
C ASN A 58 7.79 22.05 12.25
N ALA A 59 7.01 22.82 11.48
CA ALA A 59 6.32 24.01 11.97
C ALA A 59 5.30 23.65 13.07
N MET A 60 4.44 22.64 12.84
CA MET A 60 3.47 22.17 13.83
C MET A 60 4.15 21.62 15.09
N GLN A 61 5.26 20.89 14.94
CA GLN A 61 6.03 20.35 16.06
C GLN A 61 6.62 21.48 16.91
N SER A 62 7.23 22.49 16.30
CA SER A 62 7.82 23.65 17.01
C SER A 62 6.81 24.45 17.83
N GLN A 63 5.53 24.39 17.45
CA GLN A 63 4.43 25.09 18.11
C GLN A 63 3.60 24.19 19.04
N ASN A 64 4.06 22.95 19.31
CA ASN A 64 3.31 21.94 20.08
C ASN A 64 1.90 21.66 19.54
N MET A 65 1.68 21.91 18.24
CA MET A 65 0.41 21.66 17.55
C MET A 65 0.33 20.23 17.00
N TYR A 66 1.45 19.54 16.88
CA TYR A 66 1.49 18.15 16.43
C TYR A 66 1.48 17.18 17.61
N ASN A 67 0.35 16.52 17.81
CA ASN A 67 0.29 15.32 18.62
C ASN A 67 0.64 14.12 17.73
N ALA A 68 1.88 13.64 17.83
CA ALA A 68 2.23 12.37 17.22
C ALA A 68 1.29 11.30 17.75
N ALA A 69 0.80 10.41 16.88
CA ALA A 69 0.02 9.27 17.35
C ALA A 69 0.78 8.63 18.52
N SER A 70 0.06 8.34 19.61
CA SER A 70 0.58 7.55 20.73
C SER A 70 1.45 6.42 20.17
N PRO A 71 2.62 6.11 20.76
CA PRO A 71 3.33 4.89 20.44
C PRO A 71 2.31 3.78 20.27
N ALA A 72 2.33 3.12 19.12
CA ALA A 72 1.35 2.08 18.83
C ALA A 72 1.37 1.11 20.02
N LEU A 73 0.22 0.93 20.67
CA LEU A 73 0.12 0.03 21.81
C LEU A 73 0.70 -1.30 21.35
N LYS A 74 1.59 -1.89 22.14
CA LYS A 74 2.25 -3.16 21.79
C LYS A 74 1.25 -4.22 21.31
N GLN A 75 0.05 -4.19 21.86
CA GLN A 75 -1.10 -5.00 21.43
C GLN A 75 -1.48 -4.86 19.94
N GLU A 76 -1.46 -3.66 19.36
CA GLU A 76 -1.77 -3.46 17.94
C GLU A 76 -0.62 -3.98 17.06
N ILE A 77 0.63 -3.80 17.48
CA ILE A 77 1.79 -4.40 16.81
C ILE A 77 1.70 -5.94 16.85
N ASP A 78 1.36 -6.51 18.01
CA ASP A 78 1.19 -7.95 18.19
C ASP A 78 0.03 -8.50 17.32
N LYS A 79 -1.05 -7.73 17.17
CA LYS A 79 -2.18 -8.07 16.30
C LYS A 79 -1.77 -8.12 14.83
N GLN A 80 -1.04 -7.10 14.36
CA GLN A 80 -0.52 -7.08 12.99
C GLN A 80 0.48 -8.22 12.75
N LEU A 81 1.36 -8.50 13.72
CA LEU A 81 2.31 -9.61 13.63
C LEU A 81 1.60 -10.97 13.48
N LYS A 82 0.57 -11.24 14.28
CA LYS A 82 -0.24 -12.46 14.16
C LYS A 82 -0.94 -12.56 12.81
N SER A 83 -1.45 -11.43 12.30
CA SER A 83 -2.09 -11.36 10.99
C SER A 83 -1.12 -11.73 9.86
N TYR A 84 0.11 -11.18 9.92
CA TYR A 84 1.16 -11.52 8.95
C TYR A 84 1.60 -12.97 9.03
N GLN A 85 1.77 -13.52 10.24
CA GLN A 85 2.07 -14.94 10.43
C GLN A 85 0.99 -15.85 9.83
N SER A 86 -0.29 -15.54 10.08
CA SER A 86 -1.41 -16.27 9.50
C SER A 86 -1.43 -16.17 7.97
N THR A 87 -1.19 -14.98 7.44
CA THR A 87 -1.13 -14.74 5.99
C THR A 87 0.00 -15.55 5.35
N GLN A 88 1.19 -15.54 5.95
CA GLN A 88 2.33 -16.32 5.48
C GLN A 88 2.02 -17.83 5.45
N GLN A 89 1.39 -18.35 6.51
CA GLN A 89 0.97 -19.75 6.56
C GLN A 89 -0.03 -20.10 5.45
N LYS A 90 -1.05 -19.26 5.25
CA LYS A 90 -2.06 -19.45 4.20
C LYS A 90 -1.43 -19.41 2.81
N THR A 91 -0.52 -18.48 2.56
CA THR A 91 0.21 -18.40 1.29
C THR A 91 1.04 -19.66 1.04
N ASN A 92 1.74 -20.16 2.06
CA ASN A 92 2.52 -21.40 1.92
C ASN A 92 1.62 -22.61 1.62
N GLN A 93 0.46 -22.72 2.27
CA GLN A 93 -0.52 -23.78 1.99
C GLN A 93 -1.07 -23.67 0.56
N PHE A 94 -1.44 -22.46 0.13
CA PHE A 94 -1.90 -22.21 -1.23
C PHE A 94 -0.85 -22.61 -2.27
N VAL A 95 0.41 -22.22 -2.08
CA VAL A 95 1.51 -22.59 -2.97
C VAL A 95 1.69 -24.11 -3.03
N GLN A 96 1.63 -24.81 -1.88
CA GLN A 96 1.72 -26.28 -1.86
C GLN A 96 0.56 -26.94 -2.60
N GLN A 97 -0.67 -26.47 -2.40
CA GLN A 97 -1.86 -26.96 -3.10
C GLN A 97 -1.76 -26.73 -4.61
N ALA A 98 -1.30 -25.55 -5.04
CA ALA A 98 -1.09 -25.23 -6.45
C ALA A 98 -0.04 -26.14 -7.10
N HIS A 99 1.06 -26.43 -6.40
CA HIS A 99 2.08 -27.38 -6.88
C HIS A 99 1.57 -28.83 -6.94
N GLN A 100 0.71 -29.25 -6.01
CA GLN A 100 0.12 -30.60 -6.03
C GLN A 100 -0.97 -30.80 -7.09
N ALA A 101 -1.60 -29.72 -7.57
CA ALA A 101 -2.60 -29.77 -8.64
C ALA A 101 -1.98 -29.86 -10.05
N MET A 102 -0.71 -29.51 -10.22
CA MET A 102 -0.02 -29.53 -11.52
C MET A 102 0.26 -30.95 -12.10
N PRO A 103 0.65 -31.98 -11.32
CA PRO A 103 0.92 -33.31 -11.87
C PRO A 103 -0.32 -34.06 -12.39
N ALA A 104 -1.51 -33.79 -11.84
CA ALA A 104 -2.72 -34.52 -12.18
C ALA A 104 -3.21 -34.24 -13.61
N TRP A 105 -3.12 -32.99 -14.07
CA TRP A 105 -3.53 -32.60 -15.43
C TRP A 105 -2.59 -33.17 -16.50
N GLN A 106 -1.29 -33.28 -16.19
CA GLN A 106 -0.29 -33.78 -17.13
C GLN A 106 -0.39 -35.30 -17.33
N GLN A 107 -0.78 -36.04 -16.28
CA GLN A 107 -0.94 -37.50 -16.35
C GLN A 107 -2.26 -37.91 -17.03
N GLN A 108 -3.32 -37.12 -16.87
CA GLN A 108 -4.60 -37.37 -17.55
C GLN A 108 -4.54 -37.12 -19.06
N GLN A 109 -3.72 -36.16 -19.52
CA GLN A 109 -3.50 -35.93 -20.94
C GLN A 109 -2.61 -37.01 -21.59
N ALA A 110 -1.65 -37.59 -20.84
CA ALA A 110 -0.82 -38.69 -21.32
C ALA A 110 -1.61 -40.00 -21.48
N GLN A 111 -2.55 -40.31 -20.58
CA GLN A 111 -3.37 -41.52 -20.67
C GLN A 111 -4.44 -41.43 -21.77
N ALA A 112 -5.01 -40.25 -22.02
CA ALA A 112 -5.97 -40.05 -23.12
C ALA A 112 -5.31 -40.18 -24.51
N ALA A 113 -4.05 -39.76 -24.66
CA ALA A 113 -3.30 -39.91 -25.91
C ALA A 113 -2.95 -41.38 -26.23
N GLN A 114 -2.77 -42.22 -25.21
CA GLN A 114 -2.35 -43.62 -25.40
C GLN A 114 -3.51 -44.54 -25.80
N GLN A 115 -4.76 -44.24 -25.41
CA GLN A 115 -5.94 -45.01 -25.83
C GLN A 115 -6.35 -44.79 -27.29
N GLN A 116 -5.93 -43.68 -27.92
CA GLN A 116 -6.27 -43.38 -29.31
C GLN A 116 -5.35 -44.07 -30.33
N GLN A 117 -4.22 -44.63 -29.89
CA GLN A 117 -3.25 -45.32 -30.76
C GLN A 117 -3.45 -46.85 -30.84
N GLN A 118 -4.39 -47.42 -30.08
CA GLN A 118 -4.70 -48.86 -30.09
C GLN A 118 -5.95 -49.23 -30.92
N GLN A 119 -6.57 -48.27 -31.62
CA GLN A 119 -7.75 -48.50 -32.47
C GLN A 119 -7.47 -48.41 -33.99
N HIS A 120 -6.20 -48.49 -34.41
CA HIS A 120 -5.81 -48.68 -35.82
C HIS A 120 -4.95 -49.92 -36.01
#